data_AF-A0A966VKU9-F1
#
_entry.id   AF-A0A966VKU9-F1
#
_cell.length_a   1.000
_cell.length_b   1.000
_cell.length_c   1.000
_cell.angle_alpha   90.00
_cell.angle_beta   90.00
_cell.angle_gamma   90.00
#
_symmetry.space_group_name_H-M   'P 1'
#
loop_
_entity.id
_entity.type
_entity.pdbx_description
1 polymer ?
#
loop_
_entity_poly.entity_id
_entity_poly.type
_entity_poly.pdbx_seq_one_letter_code
_entity_poly.pdbx_strand_id
1 'polypeptide(L)' 'MQQSPKQRFCSSCRVDRDESQGKWVMTRGGVRRFICAHCMARRKAQIPNKTAEEPTAAQEKN' A
#
# COMPACT_ATOMS: atom_id res chain seq x y z
N MET A 1 -1.99 -1.20 24.57
CA MET A 1 -2.42 -0.77 23.21
C MET A 1 -1.23 -0.93 22.27
N GLN A 2 -1.24 -1.97 21.42
CA GLN A 2 -0.07 -2.34 20.59
C GLN A 2 0.21 -1.26 19.55
N GLN A 3 1.33 -0.53 19.72
CA GLN A 3 1.77 0.47 18.75
C GLN A 3 2.04 -0.22 17.41
N SER A 4 1.28 0.19 16.40
CA SER A 4 1.46 -0.22 15.00
C SER A 4 2.90 0.09 14.52
N PRO A 5 3.41 -0.61 13.50
CA PRO A 5 4.84 -0.88 13.29
C PRO A 5 5.76 0.35 13.36
N LYS A 6 7.02 0.12 13.77
CA LYS A 6 8.15 1.07 13.93
C LYS A 6 8.56 1.88 12.68
N GLN A 7 7.79 1.84 11.60
CA GLN A 7 8.15 2.52 10.36
C GLN A 7 7.83 4.02 10.49
N ARG A 8 8.89 4.81 10.77
CA ARG A 8 8.86 6.27 10.83
C ARG A 8 8.81 6.92 9.44
N PHE A 9 9.33 6.22 8.43
CA PHE A 9 9.48 6.77 7.08
C PHE A 9 8.60 6.04 6.08
N CYS A 10 8.18 6.76 5.04
CA CYS A 10 7.48 6.18 3.91
C CYS A 10 8.34 5.11 3.21
N SER A 11 7.73 3.95 2.94
CA SER A 11 8.40 2.84 2.26
C SER A 11 8.78 3.13 0.80
N SER A 12 8.26 4.19 0.18
CA SER A 12 8.51 4.54 -1.21
C SER A 12 9.32 5.81 -1.39
N CYS A 13 9.06 6.84 -0.58
CA CYS A 13 9.68 8.17 -0.69
C CYS A 13 10.68 8.47 0.44
N ARG A 14 10.77 7.62 1.48
CA ARG A 14 11.51 7.84 2.74
C ARG A 14 11.20 9.14 3.50
N VAL A 15 10.18 9.89 3.10
CA VAL A 15 9.68 11.05 3.85
C VAL A 15 9.20 10.63 5.23
N ASP A 16 9.45 11.48 6.22
CA ASP A 16 9.01 11.29 7.60
C ASP A 16 7.48 11.28 7.68
N ARG A 17 6.94 10.33 8.44
CA ARG A 17 5.50 10.17 8.66
C ARG A 17 4.89 11.37 9.39
N ASP A 18 5.64 12.01 10.28
CA ASP A 18 5.17 13.15 11.05
C ASP A 18 5.03 14.39 10.16
N GLU A 19 5.97 14.56 9.23
CA GLU A 19 5.96 15.66 8.24
C GLU A 19 4.99 15.43 7.08
N SER A 20 4.55 14.19 6.85
CA SER A 20 3.69 13.85 5.71
C SER A 20 2.49 13.02 6.12
N GLN A 21 1.30 13.57 5.89
CA GLN A 21 0.06 12.81 5.97
C GLN A 21 0.17 11.57 5.08
N GLY A 22 -0.13 10.40 5.62
CA GLY A 22 -0.05 9.16 4.88
C GLY A 22 -0.89 8.08 5.52
N LYS A 23 -0.87 6.89 4.92
CA LYS A 23 -1.61 5.75 5.48
C LYS A 23 -0.77 4.50 5.50
N TRP A 24 -1.11 3.63 6.43
CA TRP A 24 -0.62 2.28 6.42
C TRP A 24 -1.41 1.47 5.40
N VAL A 25 -0.69 0.77 4.53
CA VAL A 25 -1.28 -0.19 3.59
C VAL A 25 -0.75 -1.57 3.91
N MET A 26 -1.60 -2.59 3.75
CA MET A 26 -1.19 -3.98 3.87
C MET A 26 -0.75 -4.49 2.50
N THR A 27 0.42 -5.13 2.42
CA THR A 27 0.89 -5.76 1.19
C THR A 27 0.32 -7.17 1.05
N ARG A 28 0.43 -7.77 -0.15
CA ARG A 28 0.04 -9.17 -0.40
C ARG A 28 0.67 -10.18 0.57
N GLY A 29 1.85 -9.88 1.12
CA GLY A 29 2.53 -10.71 2.12
C GLY A 29 2.11 -10.44 3.56
N GLY A 30 0.99 -9.74 3.82
CA GLY A 30 0.53 -9.39 5.17
C GLY A 30 1.38 -8.33 5.88
N VAL A 31 2.40 -7.76 5.21
CA VAL A 31 3.28 -6.76 5.80
C VAL A 31 2.62 -5.38 5.72
N ARG A 32 2.43 -4.75 6.87
CA ARG A 32 1.90 -3.39 6.95
C ARG A 32 3.02 -2.38 6.72
N ARG A 33 2.88 -1.51 5.71
CA ARG A 33 3.87 -0.48 5.34
C ARG A 33 3.26 0.92 5.30
N PHE A 34 4.00 1.92 5.76
CA PHE A 34 3.54 3.31 5.71
C PHE A 34 3.84 3.92 4.34
N ILE A 35 2.85 4.57 3.73
CA ILE A 35 2.95 5.26 2.44
C ILE A 35 2.50 6.72 2.58
N CYS A 36 3.40 7.65 2.24
CA CYS A 36 3.18 9.10 2.21
C CYS A 36 2.05 9.47 1.22
N ALA A 37 1.29 10.55 1.48
CA ALA A 37 0.23 11.03 0.59
C ALA A 37 0.74 11.30 -0.83
N HIS A 38 1.95 11.84 -0.98
CA HIS A 38 2.60 12.03 -2.27
C HIS A 38 2.72 10.71 -3.05
N CYS A 39 3.19 9.64 -2.40
CA CYS A 39 3.28 8.32 -3.05
C CYS A 39 1.91 7.71 -3.32
N MET A 40 0.91 7.97 -2.48
CA MET A 40 -0.45 7.52 -2.74
C MET A 40 -1.06 8.20 -3.96
N ALA A 41 -0.91 9.51 -4.06
CA ALA A 41 -1.38 10.30 -5.20
C ALA A 41 -0.69 9.82 -6.49
N ARG A 42 0.64 9.65 -6.45
CA ARG A 42 1.41 9.10 -7.59
C ARG A 42 0.96 7.69 -7.97
N ARG A 43 0.61 6.82 -7.02
CA ARG A 43 0.08 5.48 -7.32
C ARG A 43 -1.30 5.55 -7.96
N LYS A 44 -2.19 6.41 -7.48
CA LYS A 44 -3.52 6.63 -8.09
C LYS A 44 -3.41 7.15 -9.52
N ALA A 45 -2.52 8.10 -9.76
CA ALA A 45 -2.28 8.65 -11.10
C ALA A 45 -1.64 7.63 -12.06
N GLN A 46 -0.88 6.65 -11.54
CA GLN A 46 -0.23 5.59 -12.32
C GLN A 46 -1.05 4.30 -12.42
N ILE A 47 -2.25 4.22 -11.83
CA ILE A 47 -3.19 3.16 -12.17
C ILE A 47 -3.94 3.69 -13.40
N PRO A 48 -3.50 3.35 -14.63
CA PRO A 48 -4.38 3.56 -15.77
C PRO A 48 -5.67 2.81 -15.45
N ASN A 49 -6.78 3.41 -15.83
CA ASN A 49 -8.12 2.85 -15.75
C ASN A 49 -8.14 1.43 -16.36
N LYS A 50 -7.76 0.42 -15.57
CA LYS A 50 -7.99 -0.99 -15.81
C LYS A 50 -9.05 -1.36 -14.81
N THR A 51 -10.27 -1.19 -15.29
CA THR A 51 -11.49 -1.90 -14.93
C THR A 51 -11.21 -3.18 -14.14
N ALA A 52 -12.06 -3.36 -13.13
CA ALA A 52 -12.24 -4.56 -12.33
C ALA A 52 -12.35 -5.86 -13.17
N GLU A 53 -12.42 -6.99 -12.44
CA GLU A 53 -12.48 -8.40 -12.90
C GLU A 53 -11.07 -9.05 -12.93
N GLU A 54 -10.73 -10.06 -12.13
CA GLU A 54 -11.50 -11.08 -11.41
C GLU A 54 -10.78 -11.53 -10.11
N PRO A 55 -11.51 -12.09 -9.13
CA PRO A 55 -10.91 -12.85 -8.04
C PRO A 55 -10.23 -14.12 -8.59
N THR A 56 -8.99 -14.35 -8.17
CA THR A 56 -8.32 -15.65 -8.31
C THR A 56 -9.07 -16.70 -7.47
N ALA A 57 -10.07 -17.37 -8.04
CA ALA A 57 -10.44 -18.74 -7.69
C ALA A 57 -9.44 -19.65 -8.43
N ALA A 58 -8.50 -20.26 -7.72
CA ALA A 58 -8.62 -21.64 -7.26
C ALA A 58 -8.81 -22.65 -8.42
N GLN A 59 -7.75 -23.45 -8.63
CA GLN A 59 -7.70 -24.80 -9.19
C GLN A 59 -8.97 -25.39 -9.83
N GLU A 60 -8.86 -25.96 -11.02
CA GLU A 60 -8.99 -27.43 -11.18
C GLU A 60 -8.44 -27.90 -12.53
N LYS A 61 -7.80 -29.07 -12.51
CA LYS A 61 -7.33 -29.83 -13.67
C LYS A 61 -8.50 -30.63 -14.26
N ASN A 62 -8.70 -30.59 -15.58
CA ASN A 62 -8.85 -31.80 -16.42
C ASN A 62 -8.70 -31.43 -17.90
#